data_AF-A0A929Z0L6-F1
#
_entry.id   AF-A0A929Z0L6-F1
#
_cell.length_a   1.000
_cell.length_b   1.000
_cell.length_c   1.000
_cell.angle_alpha   90.00
_cell.angle_beta   90.00
_cell.angle_gamma   90.00
#
_symmetry.space_group_name_H-M   'P 1'
#
loop_
_entity.id
_entity.type
_entity.pdbx_description
1 polymer ?
#
loop_
_entity_poly.entity_id
_entity_poly.type
_entity_poly.pdbx_seq_one_letter_code
_entity_poly.pdbx_strand_id
1 'polypeptide(L)'
;MFEIGVIYDISKDLYYVKTETGRYMSKARGVFRKQKFSPMVGDNVKIEIFEDSTAYIVEVFERKNEILRPPVVNVDQAIIVFSLKEPEISYKIIDRYIMYYEIMKVPVVLCLNKCDLIDKEIEEDFKNTYERLGYKVIFNSISLDNRNLFEEICRDKISVITGPSGVGKSTILNFLNPEYNIWVGEISNKTKRGRHTTRAATLYEFFDNSFIIDTAGFTSLDLTKFIDNETQIRDAFVEFEFGTKCKFSDCKHINEPDCYVKDKLESGDISKSRYDSYIFYLNEYLKNRRY
;
A
#
# COMPACT_ATOMS: atom_id res chain seq x y z
N MET A 1 -19.21 29.79 -0.33
CA MET A 1 -19.42 28.72 -1.34
C MET A 1 -19.05 27.39 -0.71
N PHE A 2 -19.72 26.28 -1.05
CA PHE A 2 -19.33 24.95 -0.54
C PHE A 2 -18.75 24.10 -1.64
N GLU A 3 -17.67 23.39 -1.35
CA GLU A 3 -17.03 22.46 -2.27
C GLU A 3 -16.59 21.17 -1.58
N ILE A 4 -16.42 20.11 -2.36
CA ILE A 4 -15.87 18.84 -1.91
C ILE A 4 -14.44 18.72 -2.43
N GLY A 5 -13.56 18.20 -1.58
CA GLY A 5 -12.19 17.97 -1.97
C GLY A 5 -11.49 16.94 -1.09
N VAL A 6 -10.22 16.71 -1.39
CA VAL A 6 -9.35 15.78 -0.69
C VAL A 6 -8.31 16.57 0.09
N ILE A 7 -8.09 16.22 1.35
CA ILE A 7 -6.95 16.75 2.12
C ILE A 7 -5.67 16.13 1.57
N TYR A 8 -4.81 16.92 0.92
CA TYR A 8 -3.56 16.44 0.32
C TYR A 8 -2.33 16.70 1.20
N ASP A 9 -2.40 17.66 2.14
CA ASP A 9 -1.32 17.94 3.08
C ASP A 9 -1.86 18.52 4.39
N ILE A 10 -1.10 18.36 5.48
CA ILE A 10 -1.41 18.94 6.80
C ILE A 10 -0.16 19.54 7.41
N SER A 11 -0.21 20.82 7.76
CA SER A 11 0.90 21.53 8.40
C SER A 11 0.40 22.51 9.45
N LYS A 12 0.91 22.41 10.69
CA LYS A 12 0.62 23.35 11.81
C LYS A 12 -0.88 23.66 11.97
N ASP A 13 -1.71 22.62 12.08
CA ASP A 13 -3.18 22.70 12.19
C ASP A 13 -3.92 23.32 10.98
N LEU A 14 -3.22 23.49 9.85
CA LEU A 14 -3.80 23.88 8.57
C LEU A 14 -3.94 22.63 7.69
N TYR A 15 -5.08 22.54 7.01
CA TYR A 15 -5.43 21.46 6.12
C TYR A 15 -5.45 21.99 4.69
N TYR A 16 -4.65 21.41 3.81
CA TYR A 16 -4.61 21.80 2.41
C TYR A 16 -5.52 20.87 1.62
N VAL A 17 -6.54 21.45 0.99
CA VAL A 17 -7.62 20.71 0.31
C VAL A 17 -7.56 20.99 -1.18
N LYS A 18 -7.54 19.93 -1.99
CA LYS A 18 -7.67 20.00 -3.45
C LYS A 18 -9.12 19.71 -3.80
N THR A 19 -9.74 20.64 -4.50
CA THR A 19 -11.12 20.60 -5.01
C THR A 19 -11.09 20.66 -6.54
N GLU A 20 -12.26 20.60 -7.17
CA GLU A 20 -12.41 20.79 -8.61
C GLU A 20 -11.98 22.20 -9.05
N THR A 21 -12.28 23.24 -8.27
CA THR A 21 -12.02 24.64 -8.66
C THR A 21 -10.61 25.12 -8.28
N GLY A 22 -9.94 24.44 -7.34
CA GLY A 22 -8.63 24.87 -6.90
C GLY A 22 -8.09 24.20 -5.64
N ARG A 23 -7.03 24.80 -5.09
CA ARG A 23 -6.40 24.37 -3.83
C ARG A 23 -6.67 25.43 -2.76
N TYR A 24 -7.14 24.97 -1.60
CA TYR A 24 -7.56 25.84 -0.50
C TYR A 24 -6.80 25.51 0.78
N MET A 25 -6.31 26.55 1.44
CA MET A 25 -5.82 26.43 2.82
C MET A 25 -7.01 26.55 3.77
N SER A 26 -7.27 25.49 4.52
CA SER A 26 -8.45 25.35 5.36
C SER A 26 -8.12 25.16 6.83
N LYS A 27 -9.04 25.55 7.70
CA LYS A 27 -9.03 25.20 9.13
C LYS A 27 -10.16 24.24 9.46
N ALA A 28 -9.92 23.29 10.35
CA ALA A 28 -10.99 22.46 10.89
C ALA A 28 -11.85 23.28 11.86
N ARG A 29 -13.18 23.25 11.71
CA ARG A 29 -14.09 23.85 12.69
C ARG A 29 -13.87 23.22 14.08
N GLY A 30 -13.96 24.02 15.14
CA GLY A 30 -13.71 23.58 16.52
C GLY A 30 -14.61 22.43 17.02
N VAL A 31 -15.67 22.09 16.29
CA VAL A 31 -16.57 20.96 16.56
C VAL A 31 -15.81 19.62 16.53
N PHE A 32 -14.85 19.45 15.61
CA PHE A 32 -14.07 18.21 15.48
C PHE A 32 -13.23 17.93 16.73
N ARG A 33 -12.68 18.98 17.37
CA ARG A 33 -11.93 18.84 18.63
C ARG A 33 -12.80 18.30 19.78
N LYS A 34 -14.09 18.67 19.81
CA LYS A 34 -15.04 18.16 20.83
C LYS A 34 -15.43 16.71 20.59
N GLN A 35 -15.43 16.26 19.33
CA GLN A 35 -15.76 14.89 18.93
C GLN A 35 -14.54 13.94 18.97
N LYS A 36 -13.35 14.43 19.37
CA LYS A 36 -12.07 13.68 19.31
C LYS A 36 -11.75 13.11 17.92
N PHE A 37 -12.30 13.74 16.87
CA PHE A 37 -12.06 13.35 15.49
C PHE A 37 -11.08 14.36 14.88
N SER A 38 -10.01 13.87 14.25
CA SER A 38 -9.06 14.71 13.52
C SER A 38 -9.11 14.36 12.05
N PRO A 39 -9.33 15.35 11.16
CA PRO A 39 -9.11 15.14 9.74
C PRO A 39 -7.66 14.70 9.48
N MET A 40 -7.49 13.85 8.48
CA MET A 40 -6.25 13.19 8.08
C MET A 40 -6.01 13.41 6.59
N VAL A 41 -4.77 13.22 6.18
CA VAL A 41 -4.42 13.24 4.75
C VAL A 41 -5.14 12.09 4.04
N GLY A 42 -5.74 12.39 2.89
CA GLY A 42 -6.63 11.51 2.15
C GLY A 42 -8.11 11.59 2.53
N ASP A 43 -8.48 12.31 3.60
CA ASP A 43 -9.90 12.50 3.92
C ASP A 43 -10.61 13.26 2.79
N ASN A 44 -11.76 12.74 2.37
CA ASN A 44 -12.73 13.49 1.60
C ASN A 44 -13.45 14.45 2.55
N VAL A 45 -13.48 15.72 2.21
CA VAL A 45 -14.02 16.77 3.07
C VAL A 45 -14.93 17.73 2.30
N LYS A 46 -15.91 18.28 3.01
CA LYS A 46 -16.65 19.45 2.54
C LYS A 46 -16.05 20.70 3.17
N ILE A 47 -15.70 21.67 2.34
CA ILE A 47 -15.19 22.97 2.77
C ILE A 47 -16.19 24.09 2.47
N GLU A 48 -16.22 25.07 3.35
CA GLU A 48 -16.91 26.36 3.16
C GLU A 48 -15.87 27.43 2.85
N ILE A 49 -15.93 27.99 1.65
CA ILE A 49 -15.03 29.02 1.12
C ILE A 49 -15.67 30.40 1.30
N PHE A 50 -14.91 31.34 1.87
CA PHE A 50 -15.31 32.71 2.16
C PHE A 50 -14.68 33.70 1.16
N GLU A 51 -15.23 34.93 1.10
CA GLU A 51 -14.79 35.98 0.16
C GLU A 51 -13.33 36.41 0.37
N ASP A 52 -12.81 36.26 1.60
CA ASP A 52 -11.41 36.54 1.95
C ASP A 52 -10.45 35.40 1.57
N SER A 53 -10.91 34.42 0.77
CA SER A 53 -10.17 33.22 0.38
C SER A 53 -9.80 32.28 1.53
N THR A 54 -10.39 32.46 2.72
CA THR A 54 -10.30 31.48 3.80
C THR A 54 -11.29 30.35 3.56
N ALA A 55 -10.94 29.14 4.01
CA ALA A 55 -11.80 27.99 3.94
C ALA A 55 -11.88 27.26 5.29
N TYR A 56 -13.04 26.68 5.58
CA TYR A 56 -13.23 25.86 6.77
C TYR A 56 -13.75 24.48 6.39
N ILE A 57 -13.15 23.43 6.95
CA ILE A 57 -13.72 22.09 6.87
C ILE A 57 -14.98 22.09 7.73
N VAL A 58 -16.11 21.75 7.11
CA VAL A 58 -17.41 21.66 7.77
C VAL A 58 -17.87 20.22 7.97
N GLU A 59 -17.36 19.29 7.16
CA GLU A 59 -17.72 17.87 7.19
C GLU A 59 -16.53 17.03 6.71
N VAL A 60 -16.36 15.85 7.31
CA VAL A 60 -15.41 14.82 6.86
C VAL A 60 -16.23 13.57 6.57
N PHE A 61 -16.09 13.03 5.36
CA PHE A 61 -16.85 11.86 4.93
C PHE A 61 -16.25 10.56 5.50
N GLU A 62 -17.02 9.47 5.42
CA GLU A 62 -16.60 8.15 5.89
C GLU A 62 -15.33 7.65 5.16
N ARG A 63 -14.44 7.02 5.92
CA ARG A 63 -13.18 6.49 5.40
C ARG A 63 -13.38 5.05 4.92
N LYS A 64 -12.96 4.73 3.69
CA LYS A 64 -13.01 3.35 3.18
C LYS A 64 -11.90 2.45 3.75
N ASN A 65 -10.74 3.03 4.07
CA ASN A 65 -9.59 2.36 4.68
C ASN A 65 -8.62 3.37 5.32
N GLU A 66 -7.68 2.85 6.11
CA GLU A 66 -6.63 3.61 6.80
C GLU A 66 -5.33 2.81 6.79
N ILE A 67 -4.24 3.45 6.34
CA ILE A 67 -2.88 2.96 6.44
C ILE A 67 -2.21 3.70 7.58
N LEU A 68 -1.51 2.98 8.45
CA LEU A 68 -0.98 3.56 9.68
C LEU A 68 0.42 4.18 9.53
N ARG A 69 1.17 3.81 8.48
CA ARG A 69 2.55 4.25 8.27
C ARG A 69 2.84 4.51 6.79
N PRO A 70 3.07 5.78 6.39
CA PRO A 70 2.63 6.98 7.10
C PRO A 70 1.09 7.00 7.21
N PRO A 71 0.52 7.70 8.20
CA PRO A 71 -0.92 7.74 8.41
C PRO A 71 -1.61 8.41 7.21
N VAL A 72 -2.41 7.65 6.48
CA VAL A 72 -3.22 8.14 5.35
C VAL A 72 -4.48 7.32 5.20
N VAL A 73 -5.56 7.93 4.71
CA VAL A 73 -6.86 7.28 4.56
C VAL A 73 -7.34 7.34 3.12
N ASN A 74 -8.35 6.54 2.81
CA ASN A 74 -8.98 6.48 1.49
C ASN A 74 -8.03 6.14 0.34
N VAL A 75 -7.05 5.27 0.58
CA VAL A 75 -6.14 4.79 -0.46
C VAL A 75 -6.86 3.84 -1.41
N ASP A 76 -6.75 4.11 -2.70
CA ASP A 76 -7.37 3.30 -3.77
C ASP A 76 -6.53 2.07 -4.12
N GLN A 77 -5.21 2.19 -4.01
CA GLN A 77 -4.31 1.08 -4.32
C GLN A 77 -2.92 1.24 -3.69
N ALA A 78 -2.27 0.11 -3.44
CA ALA A 78 -0.86 0.03 -3.11
C ALA A 78 -0.09 -0.58 -4.28
N ILE A 79 0.80 0.19 -4.88
CA ILE A 79 1.74 -0.28 -5.90
C ILE A 79 3.01 -0.73 -5.19
N ILE A 80 3.19 -2.04 -5.10
CA ILE A 80 4.29 -2.66 -4.40
C ILE A 80 5.42 -2.97 -5.38
N VAL A 81 6.49 -2.20 -5.28
CA VAL A 81 7.64 -2.26 -6.19
C VAL A 81 8.69 -3.23 -5.65
N PHE A 82 9.11 -4.17 -6.50
CA PHE A 82 10.15 -5.16 -6.20
C PHE A 82 11.14 -5.30 -7.34
N SER A 83 12.26 -5.98 -7.08
CA SER A 83 13.17 -6.50 -8.10
C SER A 83 13.55 -7.93 -7.73
N LEU A 84 13.83 -8.77 -8.72
CA LEU A 84 14.28 -10.15 -8.52
C LEU A 84 15.78 -10.36 -8.76
N LYS A 85 16.53 -9.29 -9.09
CA LYS A 85 17.98 -9.39 -9.32
C LYS A 85 18.78 -8.33 -8.59
N GLU A 86 18.25 -7.11 -8.48
CA GLU A 86 18.99 -6.00 -7.88
C GLU A 86 18.10 -5.04 -7.08
N PRO A 87 17.89 -5.29 -5.79
CA PRO A 87 18.28 -6.51 -5.05
C PRO A 87 17.39 -7.69 -5.41
N GLU A 88 17.89 -8.91 -5.23
CA GLU A 88 17.06 -10.13 -5.26
C GLU A 88 16.17 -10.16 -4.01
N ILE A 89 14.87 -9.89 -4.20
CA ILE A 89 13.88 -9.94 -3.12
C ILE A 89 13.21 -11.31 -3.10
N SER A 90 13.15 -11.92 -1.90
CA SER A 90 12.43 -13.19 -1.73
C SER A 90 10.91 -13.00 -1.82
N TYR A 91 10.22 -14.02 -2.34
CA TYR A 91 8.75 -14.04 -2.44
C TYR A 91 8.09 -13.82 -1.07
N LYS A 92 8.70 -14.32 0.02
CA LYS A 92 8.23 -14.05 1.39
C LYS A 92 8.10 -12.56 1.66
N ILE A 93 9.10 -11.75 1.30
CA ILE A 93 9.03 -10.30 1.51
C ILE A 93 7.88 -9.71 0.69
N ILE A 94 7.66 -10.17 -0.54
CA ILE A 94 6.53 -9.74 -1.38
C ILE A 94 5.20 -10.04 -0.69
N ASP A 95 5.04 -11.28 -0.25
CA ASP A 95 3.85 -11.76 0.47
C ASP A 95 3.61 -10.98 1.77
N ARG A 96 4.66 -10.52 2.45
CA ARG A 96 4.56 -9.64 3.63
C ARG A 96 3.84 -8.33 3.32
N TYR A 97 4.18 -7.70 2.19
CA TYR A 97 3.56 -6.44 1.79
C TYR A 97 2.13 -6.68 1.31
N ILE A 98 1.90 -7.72 0.51
CA ILE A 98 0.55 -8.13 0.08
C ILE A 98 -0.34 -8.29 1.30
N MET A 99 0.09 -9.13 2.26
CA MET A 99 -0.67 -9.38 3.49
C MET A 99 -0.97 -8.10 4.26
N TYR A 100 0.00 -7.18 4.40
CA TYR A 100 -0.24 -5.90 5.06
C TYR A 100 -1.36 -5.11 4.38
N TYR A 101 -1.33 -4.96 3.04
CA TYR A 101 -2.33 -4.18 2.32
C TYR A 101 -3.69 -4.86 2.25
N GLU A 102 -3.74 -6.20 2.19
CA GLU A 102 -4.98 -6.97 2.33
C GLU A 102 -5.64 -6.73 3.70
N ILE A 103 -4.87 -6.77 4.80
CA ILE A 103 -5.39 -6.48 6.15
C ILE A 103 -5.89 -5.03 6.24
N MET A 104 -5.18 -4.08 5.61
CA MET A 104 -5.60 -2.68 5.54
C MET A 104 -6.75 -2.43 4.55
N LYS A 105 -7.24 -3.46 3.83
CA LYS A 105 -8.29 -3.36 2.80
C LYS A 105 -7.93 -2.36 1.70
N VAL A 106 -6.69 -2.44 1.22
CA VAL A 106 -6.16 -1.64 0.12
C VAL A 106 -5.85 -2.57 -1.05
N PRO A 107 -6.48 -2.39 -2.22
CA PRO A 107 -6.17 -3.17 -3.41
C PRO A 107 -4.68 -3.13 -3.78
N VAL A 108 -4.12 -4.28 -4.17
CA VAL A 108 -2.69 -4.42 -4.45
C VAL A 108 -2.41 -4.48 -5.95
N VAL A 109 -1.41 -3.71 -6.38
CA VAL A 109 -0.78 -3.80 -7.69
C VAL A 109 0.68 -4.17 -7.49
N LEU A 110 1.13 -5.27 -8.08
CA LEU A 110 2.53 -5.69 -8.01
C LEU A 110 3.30 -5.07 -9.17
N CYS A 111 4.43 -4.44 -8.88
CA CYS A 111 5.32 -3.85 -9.87
C CYS A 111 6.69 -4.51 -9.80
N LEU A 112 6.96 -5.43 -10.72
CA LEU A 112 8.27 -6.04 -10.86
C LEU A 112 9.16 -5.10 -11.69
N ASN A 113 9.99 -4.33 -10.99
CA ASN A 113 10.94 -3.40 -11.58
C ASN A 113 12.25 -4.09 -12.00
N LYS A 114 12.95 -3.46 -12.95
CA LYS A 114 14.15 -4.01 -13.60
C LYS A 114 13.85 -5.35 -14.29
N CYS A 115 12.67 -5.45 -14.92
CA CYS A 115 12.27 -6.67 -15.63
C CYS A 115 13.16 -6.96 -16.85
N ASP A 116 13.96 -5.99 -17.30
CA ASP A 116 15.02 -6.17 -18.29
C ASP A 116 16.17 -7.08 -17.81
N LEU A 117 16.26 -7.34 -16.50
CA LEU A 117 17.33 -8.16 -15.91
C LEU A 117 16.93 -9.63 -15.67
N ILE A 118 15.66 -9.98 -15.82
CA ILE A 118 15.13 -11.32 -15.53
C ILE A 118 14.86 -12.11 -16.81
N ASP A 119 14.94 -13.44 -16.70
CA ASP A 119 14.59 -14.34 -17.80
C ASP A 119 13.08 -14.52 -17.90
N LYS A 120 12.59 -14.86 -19.11
CA LYS A 120 11.16 -15.06 -19.38
C LYS A 120 10.52 -16.14 -18.49
N GLU A 121 11.29 -17.16 -18.10
CA GLU A 121 10.80 -18.23 -17.21
C GLU A 121 10.45 -17.69 -15.82
N ILE A 122 11.25 -16.75 -15.30
CA ILE A 122 11.01 -16.09 -14.02
C ILE A 122 9.78 -15.17 -14.13
N GLU A 123 9.67 -14.45 -15.24
CA GLU A 123 8.50 -13.62 -15.52
C GLU A 123 7.20 -14.44 -15.51
N GLU A 124 7.21 -15.59 -16.20
CA GLU A 124 6.08 -16.50 -16.31
C GLU A 124 5.73 -17.15 -14.97
N ASP A 125 6.73 -17.58 -14.17
CA ASP A 125 6.51 -18.07 -12.81
C ASP A 125 5.85 -17.01 -11.90
N PHE A 126 6.31 -15.76 -12.00
CA PHE A 126 5.75 -14.65 -11.24
C PHE A 126 4.29 -14.38 -11.62
N LYS A 127 3.97 -14.36 -12.92
CA LYS A 127 2.57 -14.25 -13.40
C LYS A 127 1.71 -15.39 -12.88
N ASN A 128 2.20 -16.62 -13.02
CA ASN A 128 1.46 -17.80 -12.59
C ASN A 128 1.23 -17.84 -11.08
N THR A 129 2.14 -17.26 -10.28
CA THR A 129 1.98 -17.16 -8.83
C THR A 129 0.97 -16.10 -8.41
N TYR A 130 0.98 -14.91 -9.03
CA TYR A 130 0.20 -13.76 -8.53
C TYR A 130 -0.96 -13.32 -9.42
N GLU A 131 -0.82 -13.31 -10.76
CA GLU A 131 -1.92 -12.89 -11.65
C GLU A 131 -3.12 -13.84 -11.57
N ARG A 132 -2.87 -15.15 -11.41
CA ARG A 132 -3.93 -16.16 -11.22
C ARG A 132 -4.75 -15.94 -9.94
N LEU A 133 -4.19 -15.21 -8.97
CA LEU A 133 -4.87 -14.83 -7.73
C LEU A 133 -5.68 -13.53 -7.87
N GLY A 134 -5.68 -12.91 -9.06
CA GLY A 134 -6.39 -11.67 -9.34
C GLY A 134 -5.58 -10.39 -9.10
N TYR A 135 -4.30 -10.50 -8.71
CA TYR A 135 -3.43 -9.32 -8.59
C TYR A 135 -3.05 -8.78 -9.96
N LYS A 136 -3.14 -7.46 -10.14
CA LYS A 136 -2.55 -6.81 -11.31
C LYS A 136 -1.03 -6.81 -11.18
N VAL A 137 -0.33 -7.33 -12.18
CA VAL A 137 1.14 -7.32 -12.24
C VAL A 137 1.62 -6.39 -13.35
N ILE A 138 2.62 -5.57 -13.04
CA ILE A 138 3.31 -4.69 -13.97
C ILE A 138 4.76 -5.15 -14.07
N PHE A 139 5.24 -5.39 -15.29
CA PHE A 139 6.64 -5.62 -15.58
C PHE A 139 7.26 -4.30 -16.02
N ASN A 140 8.01 -3.67 -15.12
CA ASN A 140 8.53 -2.33 -15.31
C ASN A 140 10.02 -2.33 -15.65
N SER A 141 10.34 -1.62 -16.72
CA SER A 141 11.64 -1.04 -17.04
C SER A 141 11.43 0.44 -17.35
N ILE A 142 12.44 1.29 -17.18
CA ILE A 142 12.24 2.74 -17.40
C ILE A 142 12.01 2.99 -18.89
N SER A 143 10.75 3.19 -19.29
CA SER A 143 10.33 3.37 -20.69
C SER A 143 9.06 4.24 -20.79
N LEU A 144 8.81 4.83 -21.96
CA LEU A 144 7.63 5.68 -22.18
C LEU A 144 6.32 4.88 -22.06
N ASP A 145 6.30 3.64 -22.56
CA ASP A 145 5.12 2.77 -22.48
C ASP A 145 4.73 2.49 -21.02
N ASN A 146 5.72 2.26 -20.16
CA ASN A 146 5.47 2.08 -18.74
C ASN A 146 4.95 3.36 -18.07
N ARG A 147 5.40 4.55 -18.49
CA ARG A 147 4.83 5.82 -18.01
C ARG A 147 3.33 5.92 -18.29
N ASN A 148 2.92 5.61 -19.52
CA ASN A 148 1.51 5.64 -19.92
C ASN A 148 0.68 4.63 -19.11
N LEU A 149 1.23 3.44 -18.87
CA LEU A 149 0.60 2.43 -18.02
C LEU A 149 0.41 2.91 -16.57
N PHE A 150 1.44 3.55 -15.98
CA PHE A 150 1.33 4.15 -14.65
C PHE A 150 0.29 5.27 -14.60
N GLU A 151 0.22 6.11 -15.64
CA GLU A 151 -0.81 7.15 -15.75
C GLU A 151 -2.22 6.55 -15.77
N GLU A 152 -2.46 5.53 -16.60
CA GLU A 152 -3.74 4.84 -16.66
C GLU A 152 -4.11 4.20 -15.31
N ILE A 153 -3.14 3.54 -14.66
CA ILE A 153 -3.36 2.85 -13.38
C ILE A 153 -3.66 3.82 -12.26
N CYS A 154 -2.96 4.95 -12.20
CA CYS A 154 -3.03 5.94 -11.12
C CYS A 154 -4.12 7.00 -11.33
N ARG A 155 -4.71 7.10 -12.52
CA ARG A 155 -5.71 8.11 -12.88
C ARG A 155 -6.84 8.18 -11.84
N ASP A 156 -7.09 9.39 -11.35
CA ASP A 156 -8.13 9.73 -10.37
C ASP A 156 -8.08 8.91 -9.07
N LYS A 157 -6.89 8.44 -8.66
CA LYS A 157 -6.69 7.58 -7.48
C LYS A 157 -5.67 8.14 -6.50
N ILE A 158 -5.87 7.83 -5.23
CA ILE A 158 -4.83 7.92 -4.21
C ILE A 158 -4.06 6.59 -4.20
N SER A 159 -2.84 6.61 -4.74
CA SER A 159 -1.96 5.47 -4.85
C SER A 159 -0.81 5.56 -3.85
N VAL A 160 -0.47 4.44 -3.22
CA VAL A 160 0.73 4.34 -2.37
C VAL A 160 1.81 3.60 -3.14
N ILE A 161 2.98 4.20 -3.32
CA ILE A 161 4.16 3.48 -3.82
C ILE A 161 4.98 2.99 -2.61
N THR A 162 5.25 1.69 -2.59
CA THR A 162 5.92 1.02 -1.47
C THR A 162 6.78 -0.15 -1.94
N GLY A 163 7.52 -0.76 -1.01
CA GLY A 163 8.41 -1.88 -1.29
C GLY A 163 9.82 -1.67 -0.74
N PRO A 164 10.70 -2.69 -0.78
CA PRO A 164 12.01 -2.68 -0.14
C PRO A 164 12.93 -1.54 -0.60
N SER A 165 13.96 -1.23 0.17
CA SER A 165 14.97 -0.25 -0.23
C SER A 165 15.77 -0.76 -1.45
N GLY A 166 16.17 0.14 -2.35
CA GLY A 166 17.01 -0.20 -3.52
C GLY A 166 16.28 -0.76 -4.74
N VAL A 167 14.99 -1.10 -4.63
CA VAL A 167 14.19 -1.66 -5.74
C VAL A 167 13.80 -0.65 -6.84
N GLY A 168 14.13 0.64 -6.67
CA GLY A 168 13.93 1.67 -7.71
C GLY A 168 12.67 2.54 -7.58
N LYS A 169 11.97 2.56 -6.43
CA LYS A 169 10.79 3.43 -6.19
C LYS A 169 11.02 4.90 -6.53
N SER A 170 12.07 5.51 -5.98
CA SER A 170 12.39 6.94 -6.22
C SER A 170 12.74 7.20 -7.69
N THR A 171 13.35 6.22 -8.36
CA THR A 171 13.62 6.30 -9.81
C THR A 171 12.34 6.30 -10.63
N ILE A 172 11.38 5.43 -10.29
CA ILE A 172 10.04 5.41 -10.91
C ILE A 172 9.34 6.75 -10.67
N LEU A 173 9.28 7.22 -9.42
CA LEU A 173 8.62 8.48 -9.09
C LEU A 173 9.21 9.67 -9.88
N ASN A 174 10.53 9.82 -9.90
CA ASN A 174 11.19 10.89 -10.68
C ASN A 174 10.95 10.76 -12.18
N PHE A 175 10.80 9.55 -12.69
CA PHE A 175 10.48 9.32 -14.10
C PHE A 175 9.03 9.71 -14.42
N LEU A 176 8.09 9.42 -13.52
CA LEU A 176 6.68 9.80 -13.69
C LEU A 176 6.49 11.32 -13.62
N ASN A 177 7.18 11.99 -12.70
CA ASN A 177 7.18 13.44 -12.61
C ASN A 177 8.57 13.97 -12.19
N PRO A 178 9.36 14.51 -13.15
CA PRO A 178 10.71 15.02 -12.91
C PRO A 178 10.78 16.22 -11.96
N GLU A 179 9.70 16.98 -11.79
CA GLU A 179 9.69 18.19 -10.97
C GLU A 179 9.82 17.90 -9.47
N TYR A 180 9.44 16.70 -9.02
CA TYR A 180 9.53 16.31 -7.62
C TYR A 180 10.97 16.16 -7.11
N ASN A 181 11.93 15.93 -8.02
CA ASN A 181 13.36 15.82 -7.73
C ASN A 181 13.66 15.03 -6.44
N ILE A 182 13.03 13.85 -6.30
CA ILE A 182 13.20 12.98 -5.16
C ILE A 182 14.64 12.50 -5.17
N TRP A 183 15.36 12.62 -4.06
CA TRP A 183 16.77 12.28 -4.01
C TRP A 183 17.00 10.78 -4.29
N VAL A 184 17.65 10.48 -5.41
CA VAL A 184 18.13 9.13 -5.78
C VAL A 184 19.62 9.07 -5.45
N GLY A 185 20.01 8.21 -4.52
CA GLY A 185 21.43 7.97 -4.24
C GLY A 185 21.66 6.55 -3.74
N GLU A 186 22.89 6.06 -3.95
CA GLU A 186 23.33 4.76 -3.44
C GLU A 186 23.10 4.69 -1.93
N ILE A 187 22.44 3.60 -1.50
CA ILE A 187 22.13 3.19 -0.13
C ILE A 187 22.32 4.32 0.89
N SER A 188 21.21 5.02 1.17
CA SER A 188 21.04 6.03 2.21
C SER A 188 22.07 5.98 3.36
N ASN A 189 23.20 6.67 3.20
CA ASN A 189 24.08 7.06 4.31
C ASN A 189 23.61 8.37 4.98
N LYS A 190 22.48 8.94 4.53
CA LYS A 190 21.80 10.10 5.16
C LYS A 190 20.76 9.72 6.22
N THR A 191 20.70 8.46 6.66
CA THR A 191 19.92 8.04 7.85
C THR A 191 20.62 8.34 9.17
N LYS A 192 21.75 9.07 9.17
CA LYS A 192 22.49 9.47 10.39
C LYS A 192 21.94 10.74 11.08
N ARG A 193 20.66 11.07 10.89
CA ARG A 193 19.91 11.94 11.80
C ARG A 193 18.60 11.29 12.21
N GLY A 194 18.70 10.48 13.26
CA GLY A 194 17.76 10.46 14.38
C GLY A 194 16.35 9.95 14.11
N ARG A 195 16.12 8.69 14.52
CA ARG A 195 14.84 8.07 14.94
C ARG A 195 13.70 8.11 13.93
N HIS A 196 13.08 6.95 13.75
CA HIS A 196 11.73 6.73 13.24
C HIS A 196 10.74 7.81 13.74
N THR A 197 10.74 8.97 13.11
CA THR A 197 9.82 10.07 13.36
C THR A 197 8.86 10.02 12.19
N THR A 198 7.61 9.70 12.51
CA THR A 198 6.49 9.67 11.57
C THR A 198 6.42 11.04 10.90
N ARG A 199 7.07 11.22 9.75
CA ARG A 199 6.80 12.38 8.89
C ARG A 199 5.32 12.29 8.52
N ALA A 200 4.60 13.40 8.57
CA ALA A 200 3.24 13.46 8.06
C ALA A 200 3.24 12.95 6.62
N ALA A 201 2.23 12.14 6.25
CA ALA A 201 2.02 11.79 4.85
C ALA A 201 1.75 13.10 4.09
N THR A 202 2.35 13.28 2.93
CA THR A 202 1.97 14.34 1.99
C THR A 202 1.59 13.63 0.69
N LEU A 203 0.41 13.94 0.16
CA LEU A 203 -0.03 13.46 -1.15
C LEU A 203 0.63 14.33 -2.22
N TYR A 204 1.40 13.71 -3.09
CA TYR A 204 1.99 14.37 -4.24
C TYR A 204 1.09 14.14 -5.46
N GLU A 205 0.67 15.20 -6.13
CA GLU A 205 -0.11 15.10 -7.36
C GLU A 205 0.84 14.77 -8.53
N PHE A 206 0.74 13.56 -9.08
CA PHE A 206 1.63 13.07 -10.15
C PHE A 206 1.00 13.17 -11.55
N PHE A 207 -0.32 12.99 -11.61
CA PHE A 207 -1.17 13.25 -12.76
C PHE A 207 -2.39 14.02 -12.27
N ASP A 208 -3.20 14.53 -13.18
CA ASP A 208 -4.44 15.23 -12.81
C ASP A 208 -5.27 14.36 -11.85
N ASN A 209 -5.61 14.93 -10.69
CA ASN A 209 -6.37 14.28 -9.60
C ASN A 209 -5.79 12.95 -9.10
N SER A 210 -4.52 12.67 -9.37
CA SER A 210 -3.88 11.40 -9.07
C SER A 210 -2.76 11.62 -8.07
N PHE A 211 -2.92 11.05 -6.88
CA PHE A 211 -2.01 11.29 -5.77
C PHE A 211 -1.12 10.09 -5.54
N ILE A 212 0.17 10.32 -5.36
CA ILE A 212 1.12 9.28 -4.95
C ILE A 212 1.75 9.66 -3.63
N ILE A 213 1.87 8.65 -2.77
CA ILE A 213 2.59 8.75 -1.49
C ILE A 213 3.83 7.89 -1.60
N ASP A 214 5.01 8.50 -1.41
CA ASP A 214 6.24 7.74 -1.20
C ASP A 214 6.30 7.32 0.27
N THR A 215 6.11 6.02 0.50
CA THR A 215 6.28 5.44 1.82
C THR A 215 7.66 4.85 1.88
N ALA A 216 8.45 5.25 2.89
CA ALA A 216 9.74 4.62 3.10
C ALA A 216 9.52 3.12 3.23
N GLY A 217 10.21 2.34 2.39
CA GLY A 217 10.13 0.89 2.43
C GLY A 217 10.42 0.42 3.85
N PHE A 218 9.44 -0.19 4.52
CA PHE A 218 9.62 -0.66 5.88
C PHE A 218 10.53 -1.89 5.82
N THR A 219 11.83 -1.70 6.10
CA THR A 219 12.81 -2.80 6.21
C THR A 219 12.41 -3.82 7.28
N SER A 220 11.60 -3.41 8.25
CA SER A 220 10.95 -4.28 9.24
C SER A 220 9.49 -3.86 9.44
N LEU A 221 8.61 -4.26 8.53
CA LEU A 221 7.18 -4.11 8.74
C LEU A 221 6.73 -5.06 9.85
N ASP A 222 6.75 -4.61 11.09
CA ASP A 222 6.32 -5.38 12.25
C ASP A 222 4.81 -5.62 12.17
N LEU A 223 4.44 -6.72 11.54
CA LEU A 223 3.06 -7.14 11.28
C LEU A 223 2.27 -7.34 12.58
N THR A 224 2.94 -7.63 13.70
CA THR A 224 2.27 -7.85 14.99
C THR A 224 1.52 -6.63 15.49
N LYS A 225 1.88 -5.43 15.01
CA LYS A 225 1.20 -4.17 15.35
C LYS A 225 -0.11 -3.97 14.59
N PHE A 226 -0.36 -4.79 13.58
CA PHE A 226 -1.49 -4.64 12.66
C PHE A 226 -2.36 -5.90 12.60
N ILE A 227 -1.94 -6.98 13.27
CA ILE A 227 -2.63 -8.26 13.33
C ILE A 227 -3.13 -8.45 14.77
N ASP A 228 -4.43 -8.38 14.94
CA ASP A 228 -5.13 -8.62 16.21
C ASP A 228 -5.25 -10.11 16.52
N ASN A 229 -5.43 -10.94 15.47
CA ASN A 229 -5.61 -12.39 15.59
C ASN A 229 -5.01 -13.16 14.41
N GLU A 230 -4.73 -14.45 14.60
CA GLU A 230 -4.13 -15.32 13.58
C GLU A 230 -5.01 -15.48 12.32
N THR A 231 -6.32 -15.30 12.43
CA THR A 231 -7.25 -15.39 11.31
C THR A 231 -7.00 -14.31 10.26
N GLN A 232 -6.59 -13.10 10.67
CA GLN A 232 -6.20 -12.05 9.72
C GLN A 232 -4.99 -12.43 8.86
N ILE A 233 -4.08 -13.29 9.36
CA ILE A 233 -2.97 -13.80 8.55
C ILE A 233 -3.52 -14.74 7.49
N ARG A 234 -4.38 -15.68 7.87
CA ARG A 234 -5.00 -16.64 6.95
C ARG A 234 -5.81 -15.91 5.87
N ASP A 235 -6.67 -14.99 6.28
CA ASP A 235 -7.61 -14.30 5.38
C ASP A 235 -6.91 -13.32 4.43
N ALA A 236 -5.67 -12.95 4.71
CA ALA A 236 -4.83 -12.14 3.82
C ALA A 236 -4.16 -12.93 2.68
N PHE A 237 -4.27 -14.27 2.68
CA PHE A 237 -3.93 -15.12 1.54
C PHE A 237 -5.23 -15.41 0.78
N VAL A 238 -5.52 -14.60 -0.24
CA VAL A 238 -6.78 -14.63 -1.01
C VAL A 238 -7.11 -16.03 -1.57
N GLU A 239 -6.09 -16.80 -1.94
CA GLU A 239 -6.24 -18.18 -2.39
C GLU A 239 -6.84 -19.12 -1.34
N PHE A 240 -6.82 -18.76 -0.07
CA PHE A 240 -7.40 -19.58 1.01
C PHE A 240 -8.91 -19.43 1.13
N GLU A 241 -9.57 -18.69 0.23
CA GLU A 241 -11.01 -18.79 0.02
C GLU A 241 -11.45 -20.26 -0.22
N PHE A 242 -10.59 -21.09 -0.82
CA PHE A 242 -10.77 -22.54 -0.91
C PHE A 242 -11.04 -23.21 0.45
N GLY A 243 -10.55 -22.62 1.54
CA GLY A 243 -10.77 -23.07 2.91
C GLY A 243 -12.24 -23.10 3.33
N THR A 244 -13.13 -22.40 2.62
CA THR A 244 -14.59 -22.51 2.80
C THR A 244 -15.12 -23.93 2.54
N LYS A 245 -14.38 -24.76 1.80
CA LYS A 245 -14.68 -26.17 1.53
C LYS A 245 -13.96 -27.15 2.47
N CYS A 246 -13.20 -26.65 3.44
CA CYS A 246 -12.62 -27.51 4.47
C CYS A 246 -13.72 -28.15 5.32
N LYS A 247 -13.46 -29.38 5.77
CA LYS A 247 -14.35 -30.09 6.70
C LYS A 247 -14.57 -29.35 8.02
N PHE A 248 -13.52 -28.69 8.53
CA PHE A 248 -13.53 -27.94 9.78
C PHE A 248 -13.62 -26.45 9.50
N SER A 249 -14.57 -25.76 10.14
CA SER A 249 -14.79 -24.31 9.99
C SER A 249 -13.64 -23.46 10.54
N ASP A 250 -12.89 -23.99 11.50
CA ASP A 250 -11.73 -23.37 12.15
C ASP A 250 -10.39 -23.93 11.64
N CYS A 251 -10.40 -24.58 10.47
CA CYS A 251 -9.19 -25.11 9.84
C CYS A 251 -8.13 -24.02 9.66
N LYS A 252 -6.94 -24.26 10.21
CA LYS A 252 -5.73 -23.43 10.06
C LYS A 252 -4.88 -23.85 8.88
N HIS A 253 -5.27 -24.91 8.18
CA HIS A 253 -4.57 -25.46 7.02
C HIS A 253 -3.16 -25.98 7.32
N ILE A 254 -2.84 -26.36 8.56
CA ILE A 254 -1.50 -26.79 8.98
C ILE A 254 -1.42 -28.30 9.11
N ASN A 255 -2.28 -28.91 9.93
CA ASN A 255 -2.22 -30.34 10.31
C ASN A 255 -3.60 -31.03 10.24
N GLU A 256 -4.64 -30.27 9.92
CA GLU A 256 -6.01 -30.74 9.85
C GLU A 256 -6.14 -31.82 8.76
N PRO A 257 -6.86 -32.93 9.04
CA PRO A 257 -7.22 -33.91 8.03
C PRO A 257 -8.28 -33.32 7.08
N ASP A 258 -8.34 -33.82 5.86
CA ASP A 258 -9.31 -33.40 4.83
C ASP A 258 -9.29 -31.87 4.58
N CYS A 259 -8.09 -31.28 4.55
CA CYS A 259 -7.91 -29.85 4.34
C CYS A 259 -7.91 -29.51 2.84
N TYR A 260 -8.99 -28.89 2.36
CA TYR A 260 -9.13 -28.55 0.94
C TYR A 260 -8.05 -27.58 0.43
N VAL A 261 -7.53 -26.69 1.29
CA VAL A 261 -6.38 -25.83 0.94
C VAL A 261 -5.12 -26.65 0.67
N LYS A 262 -4.87 -27.74 1.42
CA LYS A 262 -3.74 -28.62 1.15
C LYS A 262 -3.96 -29.47 -0.10
N ASP A 263 -5.19 -29.93 -0.35
CA ASP A 263 -5.51 -30.62 -1.61
C ASP A 263 -5.19 -29.70 -2.81
N LYS A 264 -5.50 -28.40 -2.68
CA LYS A 264 -5.20 -27.38 -3.70
C LYS A 264 -3.72 -27.04 -3.81
N LEU A 265 -2.97 -27.13 -2.72
CA LEU A 265 -1.52 -27.06 -2.75
C LEU A 265 -0.91 -28.28 -3.49
N GLU A 266 -1.43 -29.49 -3.25
CA GLU A 266 -0.96 -30.71 -3.91
C GLU A 266 -1.30 -30.75 -5.40
N SER A 267 -2.45 -30.21 -5.81
CA SER A 267 -2.83 -30.09 -7.23
C SER A 267 -2.10 -28.98 -7.99
N GLY A 268 -1.38 -28.10 -7.28
CA GLY A 268 -0.69 -26.94 -7.85
C GLY A 268 -1.59 -25.73 -8.11
N ASP A 269 -2.83 -25.74 -7.62
CA ASP A 269 -3.73 -24.58 -7.67
C ASP A 269 -3.27 -23.46 -6.69
N ILE A 270 -2.59 -23.85 -5.60
CA ILE A 270 -1.91 -22.92 -4.68
C ILE A 270 -0.41 -23.09 -4.85
N SER A 271 0.29 -21.98 -5.08
CA SER A 271 1.76 -21.99 -5.15
C SER A 271 2.37 -22.38 -3.80
N LYS A 272 3.37 -23.27 -3.84
CA LYS A 272 4.10 -23.69 -2.64
C LYS A 272 4.78 -22.53 -1.93
N SER A 273 5.31 -21.55 -2.68
CA SER A 273 5.96 -20.38 -2.10
C SER A 273 4.99 -19.55 -1.25
N ARG A 274 3.75 -19.39 -1.72
CA ARG A 274 2.67 -18.70 -1.00
C ARG A 274 2.27 -19.42 0.28
N TYR A 275 2.06 -20.74 0.22
CA TYR A 275 1.76 -21.53 1.41
C TYR A 275 2.91 -21.51 2.43
N ASP A 276 4.16 -21.59 1.97
CA ASP A 276 5.34 -21.48 2.83
C ASP A 276 5.44 -20.11 3.50
N SER A 277 5.07 -19.03 2.81
CA SER A 277 4.96 -17.68 3.38
C SER A 277 3.88 -17.60 4.45
N TYR A 278 2.71 -18.18 4.21
CA TYR A 278 1.64 -18.25 5.22
C TYR A 278 2.12 -18.92 6.51
N ILE A 279 2.69 -20.13 6.39
CA ILE A 279 3.19 -20.87 7.55
C ILE A 279 4.31 -20.10 8.26
N PHE A 280 5.18 -19.42 7.52
CA PHE A 280 6.24 -18.60 8.10
C PHE A 280 5.66 -17.46 8.96
N TYR A 281 4.73 -16.67 8.40
CA TYR A 281 4.15 -15.51 9.09
C TYR A 281 3.23 -15.90 10.25
N LEU A 282 2.47 -16.98 10.11
CA LEU A 282 1.68 -17.52 11.20
C LEU A 282 2.57 -17.94 12.38
N ASN A 283 3.69 -18.62 12.11
CA ASN A 283 4.64 -19.00 13.16
C ASN A 283 5.36 -17.79 13.77
N GLU A 284 5.71 -16.77 12.97
CA GLU A 284 6.27 -15.50 13.47
C GLU A 284 5.31 -14.84 14.46
N TYR A 285 4.02 -14.75 14.10
CA TYR A 285 2.97 -14.20 14.95
C TYR A 285 2.78 -15.00 16.26
N LEU A 286 2.68 -16.32 16.18
CA LEU A 286 2.48 -17.19 17.34
C LEU A 286 3.66 -17.14 18.32
N LYS A 287 4.90 -17.00 17.81
CA LYS A 287 6.09 -16.85 18.67
C LYS A 287 6.07 -15.51 19.42
N ASN A 288 5.69 -14.43 18.75
CA ASN A 288 5.69 -13.09 19.34
C ASN A 288 4.62 -12.90 20.43
N ARG A 289 3.53 -13.69 20.43
CA ARG A 289 2.51 -13.66 21.51
C ARG A 289 2.84 -14.48 22.75
N ARG A 290 3.87 -15.33 22.69
CA ARG A 290 4.31 -16.15 23.84
C ARG A 290 5.21 -15.37 24.81
N TYR A 291 5.57 -14.13 24.46
CA TYR A 291 6.35 -13.18 25.26
C TYR A 291 5.49 -11.95 25.56
#